data_AF-A0A2L2Z2A6-F1
#
_entry.id   AF-A0A2L2Z2A6-F1
#
_cell.length_a   1.000
_cell.length_b   1.000
_cell.length_c   1.000
_cell.angle_alpha   90.00
_cell.angle_beta   90.00
_cell.angle_gamma   90.00
#
_symmetry.space_group_name_H-M   'P 1'
#
loop_
_entity.id
_entity.type
_entity.pdbx_description
1 polymer ?
#
loop_
_entity_poly.entity_id
_entity_poly.type
_entity_poly.pdbx_seq_one_letter_code
_entity_poly.pdbx_strand_id
1 'polypeptide(L)'
;LYLGTKYTVVLNEYSIMKEVYSNPASLDRAVEQYGHIADFGFGILNGKAWQDLWKFTMSTMKDMGIGKEYFEEIVRDDVAEFIIFLKTLDG
;
A
#
# COMPACT_ATOMS: atom_id res chain seq x y z
N LEU A 1 -23.43 9.85 -5.28
CA LEU A 1 -23.30 11.31 -5.50
C LEU A 1 -22.34 11.56 -6.66
N TYR A 2 -22.32 12.75 -7.25
CA TYR A 2 -21.38 13.05 -8.33
C TYR A 2 -20.24 13.92 -7.80
N LEU A 3 -19.00 13.47 -8.00
CA LEU A 3 -17.80 14.27 -7.79
C LEU A 3 -17.29 14.73 -9.16
N GLY A 4 -17.65 15.96 -9.56
CA GLY A 4 -17.47 16.43 -10.92
C GLY A 4 -18.33 15.63 -11.90
N THR A 5 -17.71 15.03 -12.92
CA THR A 5 -18.38 14.18 -13.91
C THR A 5 -18.50 12.71 -13.48
N LYS A 6 -17.92 12.34 -12.33
CA LYS A 6 -17.83 10.94 -11.89
C LYS A 6 -18.94 10.59 -10.91
N TYR A 7 -19.65 9.52 -11.21
CA TYR A 7 -20.53 8.90 -10.24
C TYR A 7 -19.69 8.23 -9.15
N THR A 8 -19.97 8.57 -7.90
CA THR A 8 -19.21 8.10 -6.73
C THR A 8 -20.16 7.65 -5.63
N VAL A 9 -19.91 6.47 -5.09
CA VAL A 9 -20.60 5.94 -3.92
C VAL A 9 -19.71 6.19 -2.71
N VAL A 10 -20.25 6.87 -1.69
CA VAL A 10 -19.53 7.13 -0.43
C VAL A 10 -20.00 6.14 0.62
N LEU A 11 -19.06 5.41 1.20
CA LEU A 11 -19.31 4.47 2.29
C LEU A 11 -19.01 5.18 3.60
N ASN A 12 -20.04 5.39 4.44
CA ASN A 12 -19.92 6.18 5.68
C ASN A 12 -19.97 5.33 6.95
N GLU A 13 -20.36 4.06 6.85
CA GLU A 13 -20.53 3.18 8.01
C GLU A 13 -19.55 2.02 7.95
N TYR A 14 -19.00 1.65 9.11
CA TYR A 14 -18.02 0.56 9.21
C TYR A 14 -18.57 -0.79 8.75
N SER A 15 -19.81 -1.11 9.10
CA SER A 15 -20.49 -2.35 8.69
C SER A 15 -20.50 -2.49 7.16
N ILE A 16 -20.92 -1.42 6.47
CA ILE A 16 -20.99 -1.34 5.01
C ILE A 16 -19.59 -1.37 4.39
N MET A 17 -18.63 -0.60 4.93
CA MET A 17 -17.25 -0.63 4.45
C MET A 17 -16.66 -2.04 4.56
N LYS A 18 -16.84 -2.70 5.70
CA LYS A 18 -16.36 -4.07 5.90
C LYS A 18 -16.99 -5.04 4.90
N GLU A 19 -18.29 -4.96 4.68
CA GLU A 19 -19.00 -5.77 3.69
C GLU A 19 -18.43 -5.55 2.28
N VAL A 20 -18.32 -4.28 1.86
CA VAL A 20 -17.83 -3.93 0.53
C VAL A 20 -16.38 -4.40 0.35
N TYR A 21 -15.46 -4.06 1.25
CA TYR A 21 -14.04 -4.46 1.16
C TYR A 21 -13.80 -5.96 1.36
N SER A 22 -14.77 -6.72 1.86
CA SER A 22 -14.67 -8.19 1.88
C SER A 22 -14.97 -8.82 0.52
N ASN A 23 -15.61 -8.09 -0.39
CA ASN A 23 -15.93 -8.56 -1.73
C ASN A 23 -14.78 -8.27 -2.71
N PRO A 24 -14.14 -9.29 -3.33
CA PRO A 24 -13.06 -9.08 -4.28
C PRO A 24 -13.39 -8.18 -5.47
N ALA A 25 -14.67 -8.09 -5.85
CA ALA A 25 -15.12 -7.25 -6.96
C ALA A 25 -15.05 -5.74 -6.68
N SER A 26 -14.89 -5.32 -5.41
CA SER A 26 -14.82 -3.91 -5.01
C SER A 26 -13.39 -3.41 -4.78
N LEU A 27 -12.39 -4.28 -4.93
CA LEU A 27 -11.00 -4.00 -4.53
C LEU A 27 -10.18 -3.28 -5.60
N ASP A 28 -10.73 -3.09 -6.79
CA ASP A 28 -10.06 -2.34 -7.85
C ASP A 28 -9.97 -0.85 -7.51
N ARG A 29 -8.89 -0.20 -7.94
CA ARG A 29 -8.65 1.22 -7.76
C ARG A 29 -9.30 2.06 -8.85
N ALA A 30 -9.68 3.29 -8.49
CA ALA A 30 -10.17 4.26 -9.45
C ALA A 30 -9.05 4.64 -10.44
N VAL A 31 -9.24 4.27 -11.73
CA VAL A 31 -8.24 4.38 -12.82
C VAL A 31 -7.62 5.77 -12.93
N GLU A 32 -8.39 6.81 -12.63
CA GLU A 32 -7.95 8.19 -12.87
C GLU A 32 -7.16 8.82 -11.71
N GLN A 33 -7.07 8.18 -10.53
CA GLN A 33 -6.35 8.74 -9.39
C GLN A 33 -4.83 8.83 -9.64
N TYR A 34 -4.29 7.93 -10.47
CA TYR A 34 -2.85 7.82 -10.73
C TYR A 34 -2.49 7.99 -12.21
N GLY A 35 -3.33 8.68 -13.01
CA GLY A 35 -3.13 8.83 -14.46
C GLY A 35 -1.85 9.57 -14.89
N HIS A 36 -1.11 10.15 -13.94
CA HIS A 36 0.20 10.78 -14.17
C HIS A 36 1.38 9.82 -13.96
N ILE A 37 1.13 8.61 -13.45
CA ILE A 37 2.13 7.58 -13.22
C ILE A 37 1.96 6.51 -14.30
N ALA A 38 3.08 5.94 -14.75
CA ALA A 38 3.06 4.89 -15.75
C ALA A 38 2.26 3.66 -15.28
N ASP A 39 1.54 3.04 -16.20
CA ASP A 39 0.62 1.93 -15.92
C ASP A 39 1.38 0.60 -15.75
N PHE A 40 2.21 0.53 -14.72
CA PHE A 40 2.90 -0.69 -14.32
C PHE A 40 3.04 -0.79 -12.80
N GLY A 41 3.21 -2.02 -12.31
CA GLY A 41 3.48 -2.29 -10.90
C GLY A 41 2.25 -2.50 -10.03
N PHE A 42 2.46 -2.92 -8.78
CA PHE A 42 1.38 -3.37 -7.88
C PHE A 42 0.53 -2.21 -7.35
N GLY A 43 1.01 -0.96 -7.47
CA GLY A 43 0.35 0.24 -6.95
C GLY A 43 -0.78 0.78 -7.83
N ILE A 44 -0.81 0.44 -9.13
CA ILE A 44 -1.69 1.10 -10.11
C ILE A 44 -2.57 0.11 -10.88
N LEU A 45 -2.07 -1.09 -11.17
CA LEU A 45 -2.79 -2.11 -11.94
C LEU A 45 -4.12 -2.53 -11.26
N ASN A 46 -5.07 -3.05 -12.02
CA ASN A 46 -6.30 -3.64 -11.49
C ASN A 46 -6.49 -5.08 -11.99
N GLY A 47 -7.49 -5.77 -11.45
CA GLY A 47 -7.84 -7.13 -11.88
C GLY A 47 -6.73 -8.16 -11.66
N LYS A 48 -6.65 -9.14 -12.57
CA LYS A 48 -5.78 -10.32 -12.40
C LYS A 48 -4.29 -9.98 -12.32
N ALA A 49 -3.83 -9.02 -13.12
CA ALA A 49 -2.43 -8.59 -13.13
C ALA A 49 -2.02 -8.01 -11.77
N TRP A 50 -2.88 -7.20 -11.16
CA TRP A 50 -2.66 -6.71 -9.80
C TRP A 50 -2.65 -7.83 -8.77
N GLN A 51 -3.62 -8.74 -8.81
CA GLN A 51 -3.71 -9.84 -7.86
C GLN A 51 -2.47 -10.74 -7.88
N ASP A 52 -1.96 -11.05 -9.07
CA ASP A 52 -0.76 -11.88 -9.22
C ASP A 52 0.48 -11.16 -8.70
N LEU A 53 0.66 -9.90 -9.07
CA LEU A 53 1.81 -9.11 -8.65
C LEU A 53 1.79 -8.84 -7.14
N TRP A 54 0.62 -8.60 -6.55
CA TRP A 54 0.44 -8.45 -5.11
C TRP A 54 0.83 -9.73 -4.37
N LYS A 55 0.33 -10.90 -4.81
CA LYS A 55 0.66 -12.19 -4.20
C LYS A 55 2.16 -12.46 -4.26
N PHE A 56 2.77 -12.25 -5.42
CA PHE A 56 4.22 -12.40 -5.61
C PHE A 56 4.99 -11.47 -4.66
N THR A 57 4.71 -10.16 -4.72
CA THR A 57 5.41 -9.15 -3.92
C THR A 57 5.31 -9.42 -2.42
N MET A 58 4.10 -9.71 -1.93
CA MET A 58 3.88 -9.99 -0.51
C MET A 58 4.54 -11.30 -0.05
N SER A 59 4.62 -12.31 -0.92
CA SER A 59 5.37 -13.53 -0.63
C SER A 59 6.86 -13.23 -0.52
N THR A 60 7.42 -12.58 -1.53
CA THR A 60 8.84 -12.22 -1.57
C THR A 60 9.24 -11.33 -0.40
N MET A 61 8.41 -10.35 -0.02
CA MET A 61 8.64 -9.49 1.15
C MET A 61 8.74 -10.29 2.46
N LYS A 62 7.87 -11.29 2.65
CA LYS A 62 7.94 -12.19 3.82
C LYS A 62 9.18 -13.07 3.78
N ASP A 63 9.55 -13.56 2.59
CA ASP A 63 10.75 -14.37 2.40
C ASP A 63 12.02 -13.57 2.74
N MET A 64 12.05 -12.29 2.34
CA MET A 64 13.11 -11.31 2.67
C MET A 64 13.16 -10.92 4.15
N GLY A 65 12.19 -11.36 4.97
CA GLY A 65 12.25 -11.19 6.42
C GLY A 65 11.31 -10.15 7.00
N ILE A 66 10.44 -9.51 6.19
CA ILE A 66 9.42 -8.61 6.73
C ILE A 66 8.48 -9.38 7.65
N GLY A 67 8.33 -8.89 8.88
CA GLY A 67 7.58 -9.55 9.95
C GLY A 67 8.36 -10.65 10.68
N LYS A 68 9.66 -10.82 10.39
CA LYS A 68 10.59 -11.67 11.15
C LYS A 68 11.55 -10.80 11.96
N GLU A 69 12.22 -11.41 12.92
CA GLU A 69 13.21 -10.77 13.82
C GLU A 69 14.28 -9.99 13.04
N TYR A 70 14.77 -10.56 11.93
CA TYR A 70 15.76 -9.90 11.07
C TYR A 70 15.35 -8.50 10.60
N PHE A 71 14.08 -8.28 10.23
CA PHE A 71 13.63 -6.96 9.80
C PHE A 71 13.55 -5.98 10.97
N GLU A 72 13.26 -6.45 12.18
CA GLU A 72 13.31 -5.62 13.38
C GLU A 72 14.73 -5.15 13.69
N GLU A 73 15.72 -6.03 13.52
CA GLU A 73 17.14 -5.70 13.70
C GLU A 73 17.59 -4.62 12.70
N ILE A 74 17.27 -4.78 11.41
CA ILE A 74 17.58 -3.76 10.38
C ILE A 74 16.99 -2.40 10.76
N VAL A 75 15.70 -2.36 11.12
CA VAL A 75 15.04 -1.10 11.48
C VAL A 75 15.68 -0.48 12.73
N ARG A 76 16.09 -1.30 13.70
CA ARG A 76 16.76 -0.83 14.92
C ARG A 76 18.12 -0.22 14.62
N ASP A 77 18.89 -0.84 13.73
CA ASP A 77 20.19 -0.36 13.30
C ASP A 77 20.05 0.97 12.53
N ASP A 78 19.11 1.05 11.57
CA ASP A 78 18.81 2.28 10.83
C ASP A 78 18.42 3.43 11.77
N VAL A 79 17.61 3.16 12.81
CA VAL A 79 17.23 4.17 13.81
C VAL A 79 18.45 4.60 14.64
N ALA A 80 19.33 3.68 15.01
CA ALA A 80 20.55 4.03 15.75
C ALA A 80 21.47 4.94 14.93
N GLU A 81 21.66 4.64 13.64
CA GLU A 81 22.41 5.50 12.71
C GLU A 81 21.75 6.86 12.54
N PHE A 82 20.42 6.90 12.42
CA PHE A 82 19.67 8.15 12.31
C PHE A 82 19.83 9.03 13.56
N ILE A 83 19.83 8.45 14.77
CA ILE A 83 20.08 9.19 16.01
C ILE A 83 21.49 9.78 16.03
N ILE A 84 22.49 9.04 15.54
CA ILE A 84 23.87 9.55 15.42
C ILE A 84 23.89 10.75 14.47
N PHE A 85 23.24 10.64 13.31
CA PHE A 85 23.11 11.74 12.35
C PHE A 85 22.42 12.97 12.94
N LEU A 86 21.36 12.82 13.73
CA LEU A 86 20.72 13.98 14.37
C LEU A 86 21.66 14.70 15.34
N LYS A 87 22.45 13.94 16.12
CA LYS A 87 23.42 14.52 17.06
C LYS A 87 24.54 15.31 16.39
N THR A 88 24.85 15.03 15.12
CA THR A 88 25.85 15.81 14.38
C THR A 88 25.29 17.12 13.83
N LEU A 89 23.96 17.25 13.75
CA LEU A 89 23.28 18.48 13.31
C LEU A 89 22.99 19.46 14.46
N ASP A 90 22.89 18.97 15.69
CA ASP A 90 22.71 19.78 16.90
C ASP A 90 24.02 20.46 17.40
N GLY A 91 25.07 20.47 16.56
CA GLY A 91 26.37 21.10 16.81
C GLY A 91 26.47 22.54 16.32
#